data_AF-A0A747WPT9-F1
#
_entry.id   AF-A0A747WPT9-F1
#
_cell.length_a   1.000
_cell.length_b   1.000
_cell.length_c   1.000
_cell.angle_alpha   90.00
_cell.angle_beta   90.00
_cell.angle_gamma   90.00
#
_symmetry.space_group_name_H-M   'P 1'
#
loop_
_entity.id
_entity.type
_entity.pdbx_description
1 polymer ?
#
loop_
_entity_poly.entity_id
_entity_poly.type
_entity_poly.pdbx_seq_one_letter_code
_entity_poly.pdbx_strand_id
1 'polypeptide(L)'
;HGHLVICDGYDHNQTPVRADSVWSLLTLDNVNQLDGGWQPVPTDIFLQVTPTERFRGRRMESCPTTDKEWHRMRTGTGPQGAIKRELFSDKESLWGYSISHCSPQIEEMITQGEFTWQRCHELFAQQGLMLQKQHHGLVVVDAFNHEQTPVKASSIHPDLTLGRAEPQAGPFVSAPADLFDRVQPESRYNPELAVSDRYGVSSKRDPMLRRQRREARAEARADLRARYLAWREQWRKPDLRYGERCREIHQACRLRKSHIRAQYDDPALRKLHYHIAEVQRMQALIRLKEDIRDERQKLIADGKWYPPSYRQWVEIQAAQGDRAAVSQLRGWDYRDRRKDKSRTTTTDRCVVLCEPGGTPVYGNTGDLEARLQKNGSVRFRDRRTGEFVCTDYGDRVVFRNHHDRNALADKLDLIAPVLFGRDPRMGFEPEGNDKQFNQVFAEMVAWHNVTGRTGHEDYRITRPDVDHHREGSERYYRDYIAANSNDDASLPPPEQDKRWEPPSPG
;
A
#
# COMPACT_ATOMS: atom_id res chain seq x y z
N HIS A 1 -26.90 38.21 -9.20
CA HIS A 1 -26.03 37.48 -10.16
C HIS A 1 -26.64 36.11 -10.37
N GLY A 2 -26.97 35.73 -11.61
CA GLY A 2 -27.88 34.62 -11.97
C GLY A 2 -27.42 33.20 -11.60
N HIS A 3 -27.17 32.97 -10.31
CA HIS A 3 -26.78 31.69 -9.74
C HIS A 3 -27.75 31.33 -8.63
N LEU A 4 -28.14 30.05 -8.59
CA LEU A 4 -28.89 29.50 -7.48
C LEU A 4 -27.98 29.41 -6.27
N VAL A 5 -28.50 29.82 -5.11
CA VAL A 5 -27.76 29.78 -3.84
C VAL A 5 -28.58 29.10 -2.76
N ILE A 6 -27.89 28.37 -1.89
CA ILE A 6 -28.42 27.71 -0.71
C ILE A 6 -28.13 28.63 0.48
N CYS A 7 -29.20 29.07 1.13
CA CYS A 7 -29.15 29.97 2.29
C CYS A 7 -29.56 29.21 3.55
N ASP A 8 -29.07 29.64 4.71
CA ASP A 8 -29.65 29.22 5.98
C ASP A 8 -31.05 29.84 6.11
N GLY A 9 -32.05 28.98 6.29
CA GLY A 9 -33.46 29.38 6.41
C GLY A 9 -33.79 30.14 7.69
N TYR A 10 -32.94 30.06 8.72
CA TYR A 10 -33.14 30.71 10.02
C TYR A 10 -32.13 31.82 10.32
N ASP A 11 -31.05 31.93 9.54
CA ASP A 11 -30.01 32.96 9.70
C ASP A 11 -29.60 33.54 8.34
N HIS A 12 -30.34 34.55 7.90
CA HIS A 12 -30.13 35.21 6.61
C HIS A 12 -28.82 36.02 6.51
N ASN A 13 -28.11 36.18 7.63
CA ASN A 13 -26.82 36.89 7.66
C ASN A 13 -25.64 35.97 7.32
N GLN A 14 -25.85 34.66 7.19
CA GLN A 14 -24.79 33.74 6.80
C GLN A 14 -24.51 33.78 5.30
N THR A 15 -23.24 33.59 4.96
CA THR A 15 -22.78 33.61 3.57
C THR A 15 -23.47 32.48 2.78
N PRO A 16 -24.24 32.80 1.74
CA PRO A 16 -24.94 31.80 0.96
C PRO A 16 -23.95 30.98 0.12
N VAL A 17 -24.24 29.69 -0.06
CA VAL A 17 -23.40 28.76 -0.84
C VAL A 17 -24.00 28.60 -2.23
N ARG A 18 -23.19 28.62 -3.30
CA ARG A 18 -23.74 28.40 -4.65
C ARG A 18 -24.24 26.96 -4.80
N ALA A 19 -25.44 26.77 -5.33
CA ALA A 19 -26.04 25.44 -5.47
C ALA A 19 -25.24 24.54 -6.44
N ASP A 20 -24.64 25.13 -7.48
CA ASP A 20 -23.78 24.44 -8.44
C ASP A 20 -22.46 23.93 -7.84
N SER A 21 -22.03 24.48 -6.70
CA SER A 21 -20.89 23.97 -5.93
C SER A 21 -21.20 22.72 -5.12
N VAL A 22 -22.49 22.49 -4.80
CA VAL A 22 -22.96 21.28 -4.11
C VAL A 22 -23.27 20.18 -5.13
N TRP A 23 -23.85 20.55 -6.27
CA TRP A 23 -24.10 19.64 -7.38
C TRP A 23 -24.02 20.40 -8.70
N SER A 24 -23.13 20.00 -9.59
CA SER A 24 -22.79 20.77 -10.81
C SER A 24 -23.96 21.04 -11.75
N LEU A 25 -25.01 20.22 -11.71
CA LEU A 25 -26.22 20.41 -12.52
C LEU A 25 -27.25 21.37 -11.89
N LEU A 26 -27.09 21.81 -10.63
CA LEU A 26 -27.97 22.79 -9.97
C LEU A 26 -27.66 24.23 -10.41
N THR A 27 -27.65 24.45 -11.71
CA THR A 27 -27.57 25.78 -12.33
C THR A 27 -28.96 26.26 -12.71
N LEU A 28 -29.16 27.57 -12.76
CA LEU A 28 -30.44 28.16 -13.15
C LEU A 28 -30.86 27.69 -14.55
N ASP A 29 -29.92 27.58 -15.48
CA ASP A 29 -30.15 27.15 -16.86
C ASP A 29 -30.65 25.70 -16.94
N ASN A 30 -30.08 24.80 -16.14
CA ASN A 30 -30.48 23.40 -16.12
C ASN A 30 -31.83 23.20 -15.41
N VAL A 31 -32.05 23.90 -14.29
CA VAL A 31 -33.31 23.79 -13.53
C VAL A 31 -34.49 24.37 -14.31
N ASN A 32 -34.26 25.41 -15.11
CA ASN A 32 -35.28 25.99 -16.00
C ASN A 32 -35.66 25.07 -17.19
N GLN A 33 -34.84 24.09 -17.52
CA GLN A 33 -35.16 23.09 -18.55
C GLN A 33 -35.98 21.92 -18.01
N LEU A 34 -36.14 21.81 -16.68
CA LEU A 34 -36.97 20.80 -16.04
C LEU A 34 -38.43 21.25 -16.00
N ASP A 35 -39.37 20.30 -16.04
CA ASP A 35 -40.80 20.58 -15.96
C ASP A 35 -41.15 21.39 -14.70
N GLY A 36 -41.70 22.58 -14.90
CA GLY A 36 -42.07 23.53 -13.83
C GLY A 36 -41.07 24.66 -13.57
N GLY A 37 -39.85 24.57 -14.13
CA GLY A 37 -38.80 25.58 -14.04
C GLY A 37 -38.31 25.88 -12.61
N TRP A 38 -37.41 26.86 -12.46
CA TRP A 38 -37.04 27.33 -11.13
C TRP A 38 -38.12 28.22 -10.53
N GLN A 39 -38.53 27.93 -9.30
CA GLN A 39 -39.44 28.77 -8.52
C GLN A 39 -38.76 29.22 -7.21
N PRO A 40 -39.01 30.47 -6.76
CA PRO A 40 -38.50 30.92 -5.49
C PRO A 40 -39.14 30.14 -4.34
N VAL A 41 -38.35 29.90 -3.30
CA VAL A 41 -38.83 29.26 -2.07
C VAL A 41 -39.92 30.13 -1.44
N PRO A 42 -41.11 29.59 -1.11
CA PRO A 42 -42.16 30.33 -0.42
C PRO A 42 -41.65 30.90 0.90
N THR A 43 -42.05 32.14 1.23
CA THR A 43 -41.62 32.83 2.45
C THR A 43 -42.06 32.12 3.73
N ASP A 44 -43.06 31.25 3.65
CA ASP A 44 -43.64 30.49 4.75
C ASP A 44 -43.24 29.00 4.76
N ILE A 45 -42.24 28.59 3.97
CA ILE A 45 -41.88 27.18 3.83
C ILE A 45 -41.58 26.48 5.17
N PHE A 46 -41.00 27.21 6.14
CA PHE A 46 -40.67 26.67 7.47
C PHE A 46 -41.87 26.61 8.44
N LEU A 47 -43.03 27.16 8.06
CA LEU A 47 -44.31 26.92 8.75
C LEU A 47 -44.96 25.61 8.26
N GLN A 48 -44.71 25.23 7.01
CA GLN A 48 -45.30 24.05 6.38
C GLN A 48 -44.40 22.80 6.51
N VAL A 49 -43.08 22.99 6.51
CA VAL A 49 -42.08 21.92 6.59
C VAL A 49 -41.22 22.13 7.83
N THR A 50 -41.42 21.30 8.85
CA THR A 50 -40.56 21.29 10.04
C THR A 50 -39.27 20.54 9.73
N PRO A 51 -38.09 21.19 9.74
CA PRO A 51 -36.84 20.51 9.44
C PRO A 51 -36.49 19.51 10.55
N THR A 52 -36.10 18.29 10.18
CA THR A 52 -35.72 17.23 11.11
C THR A 52 -34.54 17.64 11.98
N GLU A 53 -33.62 18.42 11.41
CA GLU A 53 -32.45 18.96 12.09
C GLU A 53 -32.21 20.41 11.65
N ARG A 54 -31.76 21.24 12.59
CA ARG A 54 -31.32 22.61 12.31
C ARG A 54 -29.80 22.64 12.20
N PHE A 55 -29.27 23.35 11.21
CA PHE A 55 -27.85 23.66 11.15
C PHE A 55 -27.44 24.48 12.39
N ARG A 56 -26.69 23.85 13.31
CA ARG A 56 -26.26 24.44 14.61
C ARG A 56 -24.77 24.78 14.67
N GLY A 57 -24.06 24.75 13.54
CA GLY A 57 -22.69 25.24 13.45
C GLY A 57 -21.61 24.50 14.27
N ARG A 58 -21.84 23.28 14.83
CA ARG A 58 -20.75 22.48 15.47
C ARG A 58 -20.73 20.99 15.12
N ARG A 59 -19.62 20.64 14.45
CA ARG A 59 -18.91 19.37 14.12
C ARG A 59 -19.33 18.04 14.79
N MET A 60 -19.28 16.99 13.96
CA MET A 60 -18.34 15.88 14.19
C MET A 60 -17.71 15.39 12.87
N GLU A 61 -16.49 14.86 12.96
CA GLU A 61 -15.76 14.07 11.95
C GLU A 61 -14.76 14.77 11.01
N SER A 62 -13.83 13.96 10.50
CA SER A 62 -12.46 14.27 10.07
C SER A 62 -12.21 15.63 9.44
N CYS A 63 -11.47 16.50 10.12
CA CYS A 63 -10.88 17.66 9.47
C CYS A 63 -9.87 17.20 8.39
N PRO A 64 -10.02 17.65 7.14
CA PRO A 64 -8.88 17.76 6.23
C PRO A 64 -7.82 18.61 6.92
N THR A 65 -6.54 18.28 6.68
CA THR A 65 -5.41 19.19 6.93
C THR A 65 -5.83 20.58 6.44
N THR A 66 -5.78 21.57 7.32
CA THR A 66 -6.24 22.93 7.03
C THR A 66 -5.47 23.47 5.83
N ASP A 67 -6.04 24.32 4.98
CA ASP A 67 -5.29 24.94 3.87
C ASP A 67 -3.98 25.55 4.35
N LYS A 68 -3.93 26.08 5.58
CA LYS A 68 -2.71 26.55 6.27
C LYS A 68 -1.66 25.47 6.56
N GLU A 69 -2.07 24.26 6.91
CA GLU A 69 -1.17 23.11 7.15
C GLU A 69 -0.72 22.47 5.82
N TRP A 70 -1.58 22.47 4.80
CA TRP A 70 -1.21 22.16 3.41
C TRP A 70 -0.26 23.20 2.82
N HIS A 71 -0.47 24.48 3.12
CA HIS A 71 0.44 25.57 2.79
C HIS A 71 1.76 25.38 3.55
N ARG A 72 1.76 25.09 4.85
CA ARG A 72 3.00 24.80 5.60
C ARG A 72 3.79 23.61 5.01
N MET A 73 3.12 22.58 4.48
CA MET A 73 3.77 21.48 3.76
C MET A 73 4.33 21.86 2.39
N ARG A 74 3.70 22.79 1.66
CA ARG A 74 4.01 23.08 0.24
C ARG A 74 4.82 24.37 0.06
N THR A 75 4.65 25.35 0.94
CA THR A 75 5.23 26.70 0.96
C THR A 75 5.84 27.10 2.30
N GLY A 76 5.85 26.22 3.32
CA GLY A 76 6.46 26.53 4.63
C GLY A 76 7.94 26.88 4.50
N THR A 77 8.35 27.95 5.17
CA THR A 77 9.70 28.56 5.15
C THR A 77 10.79 27.72 5.86
N GLY A 78 10.51 26.45 6.16
CA GLY A 78 11.38 25.57 6.96
C GLY A 78 11.85 24.30 6.24
N PRO A 79 12.83 23.57 6.80
CA PRO A 79 13.31 22.31 6.27
C PRO A 79 12.17 21.28 6.20
N GLN A 80 11.85 20.83 4.99
CA GLN A 80 10.72 19.91 4.75
C GLN A 80 10.81 18.59 5.55
N GLY A 81 12.04 18.12 5.83
CA GLY A 81 12.25 16.94 6.68
C GLY A 81 11.85 17.17 8.14
N ALA A 82 12.12 18.36 8.69
CA ALA A 82 11.78 18.74 10.06
C ALA A 82 10.27 18.93 10.22
N ILE A 83 9.62 19.65 9.29
CA ILE A 83 8.17 19.88 9.27
C ILE A 83 7.40 18.55 9.16
N LYS A 84 7.85 17.64 8.28
CA LYS A 84 7.26 16.31 8.15
C LYS A 84 7.47 15.48 9.43
N ARG A 85 8.65 15.53 10.05
CA ARG A 85 8.93 14.82 11.30
C ARG A 85 8.01 15.29 12.41
N GLU A 86 7.92 16.59 12.68
CA GLU A 86 7.00 17.14 13.70
C GLU A 86 5.56 16.69 13.47
N LEU A 87 5.11 16.71 12.22
CA LEU A 87 3.75 16.36 11.87
C LEU A 87 3.44 14.85 11.97
N PHE A 88 4.41 13.99 11.69
CA PHE A 88 4.19 12.53 11.62
C PHE A 88 4.67 11.76 12.84
N SER A 89 5.60 12.30 13.65
CA SER A 89 6.14 11.65 14.84
C SER A 89 5.67 12.24 16.17
N ASP A 90 4.92 13.34 16.19
CA ASP A 90 4.49 14.07 17.40
C ASP A 90 5.68 14.45 18.34
N LYS A 91 6.88 14.55 17.77
CA LYS A 91 8.13 14.92 18.47
C LYS A 91 8.56 16.28 17.96
N GLU A 92 8.93 17.18 18.85
CA GLU A 92 9.50 18.47 18.44
C GLU A 92 10.79 18.22 17.64
N SER A 93 10.97 18.91 16.52
CA SER A 93 12.25 18.88 15.84
C SER A 93 13.15 19.97 16.39
N LEU A 94 14.47 19.79 16.28
CA LEU A 94 15.45 20.81 16.63
C LEU A 94 15.14 22.14 15.95
N TRP A 95 14.62 22.12 14.72
CA TRP A 95 14.21 23.32 14.00
C TRP A 95 12.99 24.00 14.63
N GLY A 96 11.95 23.26 15.01
CA GLY A 96 10.76 23.82 15.67
C GLY A 96 11.05 24.36 17.06
N TYR A 97 11.90 23.67 17.82
CA TYR A 97 12.40 24.15 19.11
C TYR A 97 13.18 25.46 18.95
N SER A 98 14.16 25.51 18.04
CA SER A 98 14.97 26.72 17.80
C SER A 98 14.16 27.90 17.29
N ILE A 99 13.13 27.68 16.47
CA ILE A 99 12.23 28.77 16.05
C ILE A 99 11.42 29.29 17.22
N SER A 100 10.77 28.41 17.98
CA SER A 100 9.87 28.81 19.05
C SER A 100 10.59 29.53 20.20
N HIS A 101 11.85 29.19 20.45
CA HIS A 101 12.62 29.73 21.56
C HIS A 101 13.57 30.86 21.16
N CYS A 102 14.17 30.83 19.96
CA CYS A 102 15.21 31.78 19.57
C CYS A 102 14.74 32.83 18.56
N SER A 103 13.82 32.50 17.63
CA SER A 103 13.47 33.40 16.52
C SER A 103 12.91 34.76 16.95
N PRO A 104 11.95 34.86 17.90
CA PRO A 104 11.41 36.15 18.35
C PRO A 104 12.47 37.03 19.02
N GLN A 105 13.35 36.43 19.83
CA GLN A 105 14.40 37.14 20.55
C GLN A 105 15.50 37.63 19.60
N ILE A 106 15.80 36.88 18.54
CA ILE A 106 16.74 37.29 17.49
C ILE A 106 16.15 38.46 16.67
N GLU A 107 14.88 38.37 16.29
CA GLU A 107 14.18 39.44 15.56
C GLU A 107 14.17 40.74 16.39
N GLU A 108 13.89 40.64 17.69
CA GLU A 108 13.94 41.78 18.62
C GLU A 108 15.34 42.39 18.71
N MET A 109 16.37 41.56 18.92
CA MET A 109 17.76 42.00 18.99
C MET A 109 18.22 42.70 17.69
N ILE A 110 17.79 42.22 16.52
CA ILE A 110 18.10 42.83 15.23
C ILE A 110 17.34 44.15 15.05
N THR A 111 16.05 44.16 15.38
CA THR A 111 15.20 45.36 15.26
C THR A 111 15.69 46.49 16.15
N GLN A 112 16.22 46.17 17.34
CA GLN A 112 16.79 47.13 18.29
C GLN A 112 18.22 47.56 17.93
N GLY A 113 18.84 46.97 16.90
CA GLY A 113 20.23 47.27 16.51
C GLY A 113 21.27 46.75 17.51
N GLU A 114 20.89 45.79 18.34
CA GLU A 114 21.66 45.25 19.47
C GLU A 114 22.37 43.93 19.14
N PHE A 115 22.33 43.53 17.86
CA PHE A 115 22.85 42.27 17.37
C PHE A 115 24.38 42.21 17.42
N THR A 116 24.91 41.31 18.26
CA THR A 116 26.33 40.96 18.32
C THR A 116 26.50 39.45 18.36
N TRP A 117 27.65 38.93 17.89
CA TRP A 117 27.93 37.49 17.94
C TRP A 117 27.89 36.94 19.37
N GLN A 118 28.41 37.71 20.32
CA GLN A 118 28.41 37.31 21.73
C GLN A 118 26.98 37.12 22.25
N ARG A 119 26.09 38.10 22.07
CA ARG A 119 24.69 37.99 22.53
C ARG A 119 23.92 36.89 21.81
N CYS A 120 24.19 36.68 20.52
CA CYS A 120 23.60 35.59 19.75
C CYS A 120 24.01 34.22 20.32
N HIS A 121 25.29 34.04 20.64
CA HIS A 121 25.79 32.81 21.27
C HIS A 121 25.22 32.61 22.68
N GLU A 122 25.14 33.67 23.49
CA GLU A 122 24.54 33.61 24.83
C GLU A 122 23.06 33.22 24.79
N LEU A 123 22.29 33.76 23.84
CA LEU A 123 20.89 33.42 23.61
C LEU A 123 20.71 31.95 23.21
N PHE A 124 21.52 31.45 22.27
CA PHE A 124 21.49 30.03 21.93
C PHE A 124 21.91 29.16 23.12
N ALA A 125 22.92 29.57 23.88
CA ALA A 125 23.38 28.84 25.06
C ALA A 125 22.32 28.73 26.16
N GLN A 126 21.54 29.80 26.40
CA GLN A 126 20.38 29.77 27.32
C GLN A 126 19.35 28.71 26.92
N GLN A 127 19.20 28.43 25.62
CA GLN A 127 18.27 27.40 25.11
C GLN A 127 18.94 26.02 24.93
N GLY A 128 20.19 25.85 25.36
CA GLY A 128 20.96 24.60 25.22
C GLY A 128 21.42 24.31 23.79
N LEU A 129 21.50 25.35 22.96
CA LEU A 129 21.87 25.29 21.54
C LEU A 129 23.22 25.98 21.32
N MET A 130 23.87 25.67 20.21
CA MET A 130 25.13 26.31 19.82
C MET A 130 25.11 26.68 18.33
N LEU A 131 25.57 27.89 18.02
CA LEU A 131 25.75 28.36 16.65
C LEU A 131 27.18 28.05 16.18
N GLN A 132 27.29 27.32 15.09
CA GLN A 132 28.58 26.92 14.50
C GLN A 132 28.68 27.35 13.04
N LYS A 133 29.91 27.62 12.59
CA LYS A 133 30.22 27.80 11.18
C LYS A 133 30.53 26.45 10.55
N GLN A 134 29.72 26.04 9.58
CA GLN A 134 29.91 24.81 8.83
C GLN A 134 29.96 25.12 7.33
N HIS A 135 31.08 24.78 6.69
CA HIS A 135 31.39 25.16 5.31
C HIS A 135 31.23 26.69 5.09
N HIS A 136 30.39 27.10 4.14
CA HIS A 136 30.14 28.50 3.79
C HIS A 136 28.93 29.11 4.53
N GLY A 137 28.41 28.46 5.58
CA GLY A 137 27.20 28.90 6.27
C GLY A 137 27.23 28.72 7.78
N LEU A 138 26.14 29.13 8.41
CA LEU A 138 25.90 28.99 9.84
C LEU A 138 24.87 27.88 10.09
N VAL A 139 25.13 27.05 11.11
CA VAL A 139 24.25 25.97 11.54
C VAL A 139 24.05 26.03 13.05
N VAL A 140 22.86 25.67 13.50
CA VAL A 140 22.50 25.53 14.91
C VAL A 140 22.49 24.04 15.24
N VAL A 141 23.22 23.68 16.30
CA VAL A 141 23.33 22.31 16.81
C VAL A 141 22.87 22.26 18.27
N ASP A 142 22.46 21.07 18.69
CA ASP A 142 22.29 20.78 20.11
C ASP A 142 23.68 20.73 20.77
N ALA A 143 23.85 21.50 21.86
CA ALA A 143 25.12 21.60 22.57
C ALA A 143 25.46 20.31 23.34
N PHE A 144 24.47 19.49 23.68
CA PHE A 144 24.63 18.30 24.52
C PHE A 144 24.45 16.99 23.75
N ASN A 145 23.79 17.02 22.58
CA ASN A 145 23.63 15.85 21.72
C ASN A 145 24.08 16.13 20.27
N HIS A 146 25.33 15.80 19.98
CA HIS A 146 25.92 15.99 18.66
C HIS A 146 25.48 14.97 17.59
N GLU A 147 24.70 13.94 17.95
CA GLU A 147 24.15 12.98 16.98
C GLU A 147 22.93 13.55 16.23
N GLN A 148 22.36 14.66 16.72
CA GLN A 148 21.23 15.31 16.06
C GLN A 148 21.65 16.00 14.77
N THR A 149 20.78 15.93 13.76
CA THR A 149 21.02 16.61 12.48
C THR A 149 21.04 18.13 12.68
N PRO A 150 22.15 18.82 12.32
CA PRO A 150 22.24 20.27 12.43
C PRO A 150 21.16 20.99 11.61
N VAL A 151 20.71 22.14 12.10
CA VAL A 151 19.71 22.98 11.43
C VAL A 151 20.39 24.21 10.83
N LYS A 152 20.12 24.53 9.57
CA LYS A 152 20.66 25.74 8.93
C LYS A 152 20.15 26.99 9.65
N ALA A 153 21.05 27.89 10.06
CA ALA A 153 20.67 29.06 10.86
C ALA A 153 19.71 30.00 10.11
N SER A 154 19.88 30.15 8.79
CA SER A 154 18.98 30.91 7.93
C SER A 154 17.53 30.39 7.89
N SER A 155 17.32 29.13 8.31
CA SER A 155 15.98 28.53 8.41
C SER A 155 15.29 28.84 9.74
N ILE A 156 16.01 29.38 10.73
CA ILE A 156 15.47 29.87 12.00
C ILE A 156 15.16 31.36 11.89
N HIS A 157 16.07 32.14 11.29
CA HIS A 157 15.86 33.56 11.00
C HIS A 157 16.60 33.96 9.71
N PRO A 158 16.00 34.71 8.78
CA PRO A 158 16.58 35.01 7.47
C PRO A 158 17.91 35.78 7.55
N ASP A 159 18.09 36.60 8.58
CA ASP A 159 19.31 37.41 8.75
C ASP A 159 20.47 36.66 9.43
N LEU A 160 20.25 35.41 9.87
CA LEU A 160 21.32 34.52 10.34
C LEU A 160 22.07 33.88 9.16
N THR A 161 22.59 34.72 8.27
CA THR A 161 23.53 34.37 7.20
C THR A 161 24.76 35.24 7.34
N LEU A 162 25.95 34.71 7.03
CA LEU A 162 27.21 35.47 7.13
C LEU A 162 27.11 36.82 6.39
N GLY A 163 26.56 36.83 5.17
CA GLY A 163 26.42 38.05 4.38
C GLY A 163 25.47 39.12 4.93
N ARG A 164 24.57 38.79 5.88
CA ARG A 164 23.67 39.76 6.52
C ARG A 164 24.08 40.08 7.96
N ALA A 165 24.63 39.11 8.68
CA ALA A 165 25.04 39.25 10.07
C ALA A 165 26.42 39.91 10.21
N GLU A 166 27.39 39.64 9.33
CA GLU A 166 28.75 40.23 9.42
C GLU A 166 28.77 41.76 9.23
N PRO A 167 27.95 42.38 8.35
CA PRO A 167 27.84 43.83 8.28
C PRO A 167 27.32 44.50 9.57
N GLN A 168 26.58 43.77 10.41
CA GLN A 168 26.02 44.31 11.66
C GLN A 168 26.91 44.00 12.88
N ALA A 169 27.40 42.76 13.00
CA ALA A 169 28.14 42.27 14.17
C ALA A 169 29.66 42.14 13.97
N GLY A 170 30.18 42.44 12.77
CA GLY A 170 31.57 42.21 12.40
C GLY A 170 31.86 40.77 11.97
N PRO A 171 33.14 40.41 11.70
CA PRO A 171 33.52 39.06 11.27
C PRO A 171 33.02 37.99 12.25
N PHE A 172 32.56 36.85 11.74
CA PHE A 172 32.05 35.78 12.60
C PHE A 172 33.08 35.32 13.65
N VAL A 173 32.69 35.38 14.92
CA VAL A 173 33.46 34.86 16.06
C VAL A 173 32.77 33.60 16.57
N SER A 174 33.53 32.50 16.69
CA SER A 174 33.04 31.25 17.27
C SER A 174 32.68 31.42 18.75
N ALA A 175 31.72 30.64 19.23
CA ALA A 175 31.35 30.62 20.64
C ALA A 175 32.59 30.34 21.53
N PRO A 176 32.80 31.09 22.62
CA PRO A 176 33.86 30.83 23.59
C PRO A 176 33.75 29.42 24.19
N ALA A 177 34.88 28.77 24.46
CA ALA A 177 34.88 27.41 25.02
C ALA A 177 34.28 27.34 26.44
N ASP A 178 34.34 28.45 27.19
CA ASP A 178 33.80 28.64 28.54
C ASP A 178 32.34 29.13 28.56
N LEU A 179 31.68 29.25 27.41
CA LEU A 179 30.34 29.85 27.30
C LEU A 179 29.29 29.13 28.17
N PHE A 180 29.29 27.79 28.17
CA PHE A 180 28.34 26.99 28.95
C PHE A 180 28.68 26.91 30.44
N ASP A 181 29.90 27.29 30.83
CA ASP A 181 30.26 27.47 32.25
C ASP A 181 29.72 28.81 32.77
N ARG A 182 29.68 29.83 31.91
CA ARG A 182 29.20 31.18 32.22
C ARG A 182 27.68 31.33 32.12
N VAL A 183 27.05 30.67 31.16
CA VAL A 183 25.61 30.75 30.89
C VAL A 183 24.99 29.38 31.11
N GLN A 184 24.27 29.23 32.23
CA GLN A 184 23.53 28.00 32.49
C GLN A 184 22.30 27.93 31.57
N PRO A 185 22.07 26.80 30.87
CA PRO A 185 20.92 26.66 29.99
C PRO A 185 19.61 26.67 30.80
N GLU A 186 18.75 27.64 30.50
CA GLU A 186 17.39 27.77 31.05
C GLU A 186 16.46 26.67 30.53
N SER A 187 16.67 26.27 29.27
CA SER A 187 15.92 25.21 28.61
C SER A 187 16.87 24.33 27.81
N ARG A 188 16.49 23.07 27.59
CA ARG A 188 17.24 22.12 26.78
C ARG A 188 16.32 21.44 25.79
N TYR A 189 16.77 21.33 24.55
CA TYR A 189 16.08 20.54 23.54
C TYR A 189 15.98 19.08 24.01
N ASN A 190 14.76 18.54 24.02
CA ASN A 190 14.52 17.13 24.29
C ASN A 190 13.74 16.51 23.12
N PRO A 191 14.37 15.63 22.32
CA PRO A 191 13.72 15.03 21.16
C PRO A 191 12.55 14.09 21.51
N GLU A 192 12.37 13.73 22.78
CA GLU A 192 11.22 12.95 23.26
C GLU A 192 10.06 13.82 23.78
N LEU A 193 10.22 15.14 23.88
CA LEU A 193 9.14 16.05 24.23
C LEU A 193 8.17 16.25 23.05
N ALA A 194 6.89 16.39 23.39
CA ALA A 194 5.87 16.83 22.43
C ALA A 194 6.16 18.27 21.98
N VAL A 195 5.79 18.60 20.74
CA VAL A 195 5.93 19.96 20.16
C VAL A 195 5.49 21.01 21.18
N SER A 196 6.36 21.98 21.49
CA SER A 196 6.04 22.99 22.49
C SER A 196 4.81 23.80 22.08
N ASP A 197 3.85 23.93 23.00
CA ASP A 197 2.57 24.65 22.81
C ASP A 197 2.77 26.16 22.56
N ARG A 198 4.02 26.66 22.59
CA ARG A 198 4.41 28.07 22.52
C ARG A 198 4.10 28.72 21.16
N TYR A 199 4.05 27.95 20.08
CA TYR A 199 3.65 28.42 18.75
C TYR A 199 2.68 27.45 18.07
N GLY A 200 1.38 27.64 18.30
CA GLY A 200 0.37 27.18 17.35
C GLY A 200 -0.90 26.61 17.96
N VAL A 201 -1.84 27.51 18.25
CA VAL A 201 -3.27 27.24 18.31
C VAL A 201 -3.74 26.68 16.96
N SER A 202 -3.52 25.39 16.67
CA SER A 202 -4.31 24.64 15.67
C SER A 202 -4.09 23.11 15.62
N SER A 203 -3.56 22.45 16.65
CA SER A 203 -3.62 20.98 16.72
C SER A 203 -5.09 20.58 16.95
N LYS A 204 -5.89 20.48 15.87
CA LYS A 204 -7.35 20.23 15.85
C LYS A 204 -7.79 18.92 16.54
N ARG A 205 -6.90 18.16 17.18
CA ARG A 205 -7.22 16.94 17.92
C ARG A 205 -6.33 16.84 19.16
N ASP A 206 -6.97 16.67 20.31
CA ASP A 206 -6.35 16.50 21.62
C ASP A 206 -5.23 15.43 21.57
N PRO A 207 -3.95 15.82 21.79
CA PRO A 207 -2.81 14.92 21.82
C PRO A 207 -2.95 13.79 22.86
N MET A 208 -3.58 14.06 24.00
CA MET A 208 -3.79 13.08 25.06
C MET A 208 -4.81 12.02 24.63
N LEU A 209 -5.94 12.42 24.05
CA LEU A 209 -6.95 11.49 23.55
C LEU A 209 -6.39 10.57 22.44
N ARG A 210 -5.42 11.07 21.65
CA ARG A 210 -4.74 10.28 20.62
C ARG A 210 -3.75 9.27 21.23
N ARG A 211 -3.02 9.66 22.28
CA ARG A 211 -2.15 8.77 23.05
C ARG A 211 -2.96 7.65 23.69
N GLN A 212 -4.05 7.99 24.38
CA GLN A 212 -4.98 7.02 24.98
C GLN A 212 -5.55 6.05 23.94
N ARG A 213 -6.00 6.54 22.78
CA ARG A 213 -6.48 5.66 21.69
C ARG A 213 -5.37 4.81 21.06
N ARG A 214 -4.10 5.20 21.14
CA ARG A 214 -2.96 4.39 20.70
C ARG A 214 -2.64 3.29 21.72
N GLU A 215 -2.58 3.65 22.99
CA GLU A 215 -2.36 2.73 24.11
C GLU A 215 -3.48 1.69 24.17
N ALA A 216 -4.75 2.11 24.12
CA ALA A 216 -5.90 1.21 24.07
C ALA A 216 -5.86 0.26 22.86
N ARG A 217 -5.38 0.72 21.69
CA ARG A 217 -5.18 -0.16 20.51
C ARG A 217 -3.99 -1.10 20.67
N ALA A 218 -2.93 -0.68 21.36
CA ALA A 218 -1.76 -1.52 21.62
C ALA A 218 -2.11 -2.62 22.64
N GLU A 219 -2.82 -2.26 23.70
CA GLU A 219 -3.37 -3.15 24.71
C GLU A 219 -4.35 -4.15 24.09
N ALA A 220 -5.32 -3.69 23.28
CA ALA A 220 -6.24 -4.59 22.57
C ALA A 220 -5.53 -5.59 21.64
N ARG A 221 -4.39 -5.22 21.03
CA ARG A 221 -3.57 -6.15 20.24
C ARG A 221 -2.77 -7.11 21.11
N ALA A 222 -2.27 -6.65 22.26
CA ALA A 222 -1.57 -7.48 23.23
C ALA A 222 -2.52 -8.54 23.81
N ASP A 223 -3.73 -8.12 24.19
CA ASP A 223 -4.83 -9.00 24.61
C ASP A 223 -5.18 -10.02 23.52
N LEU A 224 -5.42 -9.58 22.27
CA LEU A 224 -5.72 -10.48 21.15
C LEU A 224 -4.62 -11.54 20.95
N ARG A 225 -3.34 -11.14 21.13
CA ARG A 225 -2.21 -12.05 21.03
C ARG A 225 -2.12 -13.00 22.23
N ALA A 226 -2.42 -12.53 23.43
CA ALA A 226 -2.50 -13.36 24.63
C ALA A 226 -3.62 -14.41 24.50
N ARG A 227 -4.79 -14.02 23.96
CA ARG A 227 -5.89 -14.94 23.64
C ARG A 227 -5.48 -16.01 22.63
N TYR A 228 -4.75 -15.64 21.58
CA TYR A 228 -4.21 -16.62 20.64
C TYR A 228 -3.22 -17.59 21.31
N LEU A 229 -2.35 -17.11 22.19
CA LEU A 229 -1.40 -17.97 22.91
C LEU A 229 -2.12 -18.94 23.85
N ALA A 230 -3.08 -18.46 24.64
CA ALA A 230 -3.90 -19.30 25.52
C ALA A 230 -4.72 -20.34 24.71
N TRP A 231 -5.30 -19.91 23.59
CA TRP A 231 -5.98 -20.81 22.67
C TRP A 231 -5.03 -21.88 22.12
N ARG A 232 -3.80 -21.50 21.76
CA ARG A 232 -2.79 -22.41 21.22
C ARG A 232 -2.27 -23.42 22.25
N GLU A 233 -2.21 -23.04 23.53
CA GLU A 233 -1.87 -23.95 24.63
C GLU A 233 -2.95 -25.00 24.85
N GLN A 234 -4.22 -24.62 24.68
CA GLN A 234 -5.36 -25.52 24.82
C GLN A 234 -5.60 -26.37 23.58
N TRP A 235 -5.07 -25.99 22.42
CA TRP A 235 -5.26 -26.71 21.17
C TRP A 235 -4.62 -28.10 21.23
N ARG A 236 -5.43 -29.12 20.97
CA ARG A 236 -4.99 -30.52 20.86
C ARG A 236 -5.29 -31.05 19.47
N LYS A 237 -4.32 -31.76 18.91
CA LYS A 237 -4.47 -32.44 17.64
C LYS A 237 -5.59 -33.48 17.73
N PRO A 238 -6.52 -33.54 16.76
CA PRO A 238 -7.53 -34.60 16.71
C PRO A 238 -6.87 -35.98 16.68
N ASP A 239 -7.29 -36.87 17.59
CA ASP A 239 -6.83 -38.26 17.63
C ASP A 239 -7.72 -39.15 16.76
N LEU A 240 -7.10 -39.89 15.84
CA LEU A 240 -7.77 -40.83 14.93
C LEU A 240 -7.94 -42.22 15.56
N ARG A 241 -7.52 -42.41 16.82
CA ARG A 241 -7.66 -43.67 17.59
C ARG A 241 -7.07 -44.89 16.87
N TYR A 242 -6.04 -44.67 16.04
CA TYR A 242 -5.46 -45.73 15.19
C TYR A 242 -4.99 -46.94 16.00
N GLY A 243 -4.37 -46.70 17.16
CA GLY A 243 -3.89 -47.76 18.05
C GLY A 243 -5.01 -48.59 18.69
N GLU A 244 -6.14 -47.95 19.04
CA GLU A 244 -7.32 -48.65 19.56
C GLU A 244 -7.99 -49.48 18.48
N ARG A 245 -8.23 -48.90 17.30
CA ARG A 245 -8.82 -49.60 16.14
C ARG A 245 -7.97 -50.80 15.70
N CYS A 246 -6.64 -50.68 15.72
CA CYS A 246 -5.74 -51.81 15.50
C CYS A 246 -5.90 -52.92 16.56
N ARG A 247 -6.03 -52.56 17.84
CA ARG A 247 -6.22 -53.52 18.94
C ARG A 247 -7.55 -54.26 18.80
N GLU A 248 -8.62 -53.58 18.44
CA GLU A 248 -9.94 -54.17 18.19
C GLU A 248 -9.88 -55.21 17.06
N ILE A 249 -9.22 -54.89 15.93
CA ILE A 249 -9.02 -55.84 14.82
C ILE A 249 -8.22 -57.08 15.27
N HIS A 250 -7.18 -56.90 16.07
CA HIS A 250 -6.40 -58.00 16.62
C HIS A 250 -7.18 -58.84 17.63
N GLN A 251 -8.04 -58.23 18.46
CA GLN A 251 -8.93 -58.93 19.37
C GLN A 251 -9.99 -59.72 18.60
N ALA A 252 -10.61 -59.14 17.57
CA ALA A 252 -11.58 -59.83 16.72
C ALA A 252 -10.98 -61.07 16.05
N CYS A 253 -9.75 -60.99 15.54
CA CYS A 253 -9.05 -62.15 14.98
C CYS A 253 -8.76 -63.23 16.05
N ARG A 254 -8.34 -62.82 17.27
CA ARG A 254 -8.12 -63.75 18.39
C ARG A 254 -9.40 -64.50 18.78
N LEU A 255 -10.52 -63.79 18.90
CA LEU A 255 -11.83 -64.38 19.19
C LEU A 255 -12.31 -65.29 18.06
N ARG A 256 -12.08 -64.92 16.80
CA ARG A 256 -12.42 -65.77 15.65
C ARG A 256 -11.61 -67.07 15.65
N LYS A 257 -10.31 -67.00 15.96
CA LYS A 257 -9.46 -68.19 16.10
C LYS A 257 -9.86 -69.06 17.29
N SER A 258 -10.34 -68.52 18.40
CA SER A 258 -10.87 -69.35 19.50
C SER A 258 -12.18 -70.04 19.11
N HIS A 259 -13.06 -69.37 18.36
CA HIS A 259 -14.29 -69.98 17.83
C HIS A 259 -13.99 -71.11 16.84
N ILE A 260 -13.03 -70.93 15.94
CA ILE A 260 -12.57 -71.95 14.99
C ILE A 260 -12.03 -73.19 15.72
N ARG A 261 -11.35 -73.04 16.87
CA ARG A 261 -10.89 -74.18 17.69
C ARG A 261 -12.04 -75.02 18.22
N ALA A 262 -13.14 -74.38 18.58
CA ALA A 262 -14.31 -75.05 19.15
C ALA A 262 -15.22 -75.67 18.08
N GLN A 263 -15.21 -75.13 16.86
CA GLN A 263 -16.10 -75.58 15.76
C GLN A 263 -15.52 -76.72 14.91
N TYR A 264 -14.19 -76.77 14.72
CA TYR A 264 -13.56 -77.71 13.79
C TYR A 264 -12.59 -78.65 14.50
N ASP A 265 -12.93 -79.94 14.52
CA ASP A 265 -12.11 -81.00 15.12
C ASP A 265 -10.94 -81.43 14.21
N ASP A 266 -11.13 -81.45 12.89
CA ASP A 266 -10.08 -81.80 11.91
C ASP A 266 -8.94 -80.76 11.88
N PRO A 267 -7.68 -81.17 12.15
CA PRO A 267 -6.51 -80.30 12.09
C PRO A 267 -6.28 -79.59 10.75
N ALA A 268 -6.55 -80.26 9.62
CA ALA A 268 -6.30 -79.70 8.29
C ALA A 268 -7.28 -78.56 7.98
N LEU A 269 -8.56 -78.78 8.24
CA LEU A 269 -9.61 -77.75 8.11
C LEU A 269 -9.39 -76.58 9.08
N ARG A 270 -8.98 -76.85 10.33
CA ARG A 270 -8.67 -75.81 11.32
C ARG A 270 -7.53 -74.89 10.84
N LYS A 271 -6.47 -75.48 10.26
CA LYS A 271 -5.35 -74.72 9.68
C LYS A 271 -5.80 -73.81 8.55
N LEU A 272 -6.64 -74.31 7.64
CA LEU A 272 -7.21 -73.51 6.55
C LEU A 272 -8.02 -72.31 7.10
N HIS A 273 -8.86 -72.54 8.11
CA HIS A 273 -9.72 -71.50 8.69
C HIS A 273 -8.91 -70.46 9.46
N TYR A 274 -7.79 -70.83 10.09
CA TYR A 274 -6.86 -69.87 10.67
C TYR A 274 -6.20 -68.97 9.63
N HIS A 275 -5.78 -69.53 8.49
CA HIS A 275 -5.23 -68.73 7.40
C HIS A 275 -6.27 -67.75 6.86
N ILE A 276 -7.53 -68.19 6.69
CA ILE A 276 -8.63 -67.30 6.29
C ILE A 276 -8.83 -66.17 7.30
N ALA A 277 -8.87 -66.47 8.61
CA ALA A 277 -9.02 -65.45 9.65
C ALA A 277 -7.84 -64.46 9.67
N GLU A 278 -6.63 -64.93 9.37
CA GLU A 278 -5.43 -64.10 9.28
C GLU A 278 -5.46 -63.18 8.05
N VAL A 279 -5.88 -63.70 6.89
CA VAL A 279 -6.07 -62.91 5.67
C VAL A 279 -7.13 -61.84 5.89
N GLN A 280 -8.26 -62.17 6.53
CA GLN A 280 -9.30 -61.22 6.87
C GLN A 280 -8.80 -60.12 7.84
N ARG A 281 -7.96 -60.49 8.83
CA ARG A 281 -7.30 -59.50 9.70
C ARG A 281 -6.42 -58.55 8.90
N MET A 282 -5.62 -59.07 7.96
CA MET A 282 -4.77 -58.23 7.10
C MET A 282 -5.60 -57.30 6.22
N GLN A 283 -6.67 -57.79 5.60
CA GLN A 283 -7.60 -56.98 4.82
C GLN A 283 -8.24 -55.87 5.66
N ALA A 284 -8.65 -56.17 6.89
CA ALA A 284 -9.21 -55.18 7.82
C ALA A 284 -8.19 -54.10 8.19
N LEU A 285 -6.91 -54.46 8.36
CA LEU A 285 -5.84 -53.48 8.62
C LEU A 285 -5.55 -52.58 7.41
N ILE A 286 -5.61 -53.13 6.19
CA ILE A 286 -5.43 -52.34 4.96
C ILE A 286 -6.55 -51.30 4.85
N ARG A 287 -7.81 -51.73 4.99
CA ARG A 287 -8.97 -50.83 4.99
C ARG A 287 -8.89 -49.77 6.08
N LEU A 288 -8.48 -50.15 7.29
CA LEU A 288 -8.26 -49.20 8.38
C LEU A 288 -7.23 -48.12 8.01
N LYS A 289 -6.15 -48.47 7.29
CA LYS A 289 -5.17 -47.47 6.85
C LYS A 289 -5.74 -46.51 5.81
N GLU A 290 -6.59 -47.00 4.91
CA GLU A 290 -7.29 -46.19 3.92
C GLU A 290 -8.26 -45.23 4.61
N ASP A 291 -9.12 -45.73 5.50
CA ASP A 291 -10.05 -44.91 6.28
C ASP A 291 -9.33 -43.78 7.04
N ILE A 292 -8.22 -44.10 7.69
CA ILE A 292 -7.42 -43.14 8.48
C ILE A 292 -6.76 -42.10 7.57
N ARG A 293 -6.34 -42.50 6.37
CA ARG A 293 -5.81 -41.58 5.36
C ARG A 293 -6.90 -40.61 4.90
N ASP A 294 -8.10 -41.10 4.63
CA ASP A 294 -9.22 -40.31 4.16
C ASP A 294 -9.74 -39.37 5.26
N GLU A 295 -9.88 -39.85 6.49
CA GLU A 295 -10.21 -39.03 7.67
C GLU A 295 -9.16 -37.91 7.87
N ARG A 296 -7.86 -38.24 7.74
CA ARG A 296 -6.80 -37.24 7.81
C ARG A 296 -6.91 -36.21 6.69
N GLN A 297 -7.19 -36.61 5.45
CA GLN A 297 -7.37 -35.69 4.34
C GLN A 297 -8.57 -34.77 4.54
N LYS A 298 -9.70 -35.30 5.05
CA LYS A 298 -10.86 -34.48 5.43
C LYS A 298 -10.51 -33.45 6.50
N LEU A 299 -9.76 -33.84 7.55
CA LEU A 299 -9.31 -32.92 8.60
C LEU A 299 -8.34 -31.85 8.10
N ILE A 300 -7.55 -32.15 7.07
CA ILE A 300 -6.66 -31.18 6.42
C ILE A 300 -7.47 -30.19 5.59
N ALA A 301 -8.42 -30.67 4.79
CA ALA A 301 -9.33 -29.83 3.99
C ALA A 301 -10.15 -28.88 4.88
N ASP A 302 -10.61 -29.37 6.03
CA ASP A 302 -11.31 -28.58 7.05
C ASP A 302 -10.40 -27.59 7.81
N GLY A 303 -9.08 -27.63 7.62
CA GLY A 303 -8.12 -26.80 8.35
C GLY A 303 -7.99 -27.14 9.84
N LYS A 304 -8.51 -28.29 10.31
CA LYS A 304 -8.52 -28.71 11.72
C LYS A 304 -7.31 -29.56 12.11
N TRP A 305 -6.59 -30.11 11.14
CA TRP A 305 -5.46 -31.00 11.40
C TRP A 305 -4.22 -30.27 11.94
N TYR A 306 -4.01 -29.03 11.50
CA TYR A 306 -2.93 -28.18 11.97
C TYR A 306 -3.51 -27.01 12.77
N PRO A 307 -2.77 -26.48 13.76
CA PRO A 307 -3.19 -25.24 14.38
C PRO A 307 -3.15 -24.12 13.33
N PRO A 308 -4.20 -23.29 13.22
CA PRO A 308 -4.22 -22.14 12.34
C PRO A 308 -3.10 -21.20 12.73
N SER A 309 -2.51 -20.57 11.72
CA SER A 309 -1.55 -19.50 11.95
C SER A 309 -2.21 -18.34 12.69
N TYR A 310 -1.40 -17.49 13.35
CA TYR A 310 -1.91 -16.30 14.02
C TYR A 310 -2.78 -15.43 13.10
N ARG A 311 -2.42 -15.34 11.80
CA ARG A 311 -3.19 -14.57 10.82
C ARG A 311 -4.56 -15.21 10.54
N GLN A 312 -4.60 -16.50 10.25
CA GLN A 312 -5.86 -17.23 10.02
C GLN A 312 -6.77 -17.24 11.25
N TRP A 313 -6.20 -17.37 12.45
CA TRP A 313 -6.96 -17.30 13.69
C TRP A 313 -7.58 -15.91 13.89
N VAL A 314 -6.84 -14.83 13.61
CA VAL A 314 -7.36 -13.45 13.64
C VAL A 314 -8.45 -13.23 12.58
N GLU A 315 -8.36 -13.84 11.41
CA GLU A 315 -9.41 -13.80 10.38
C GLU A 315 -10.71 -14.44 10.86
N ILE A 316 -10.63 -15.60 11.51
CA ILE A 316 -11.78 -16.28 12.13
C ILE A 316 -12.39 -15.41 13.23
N GLN A 317 -11.57 -14.82 14.11
CA GLN A 317 -12.05 -13.92 15.17
C GLN A 317 -12.68 -12.64 14.61
N ALA A 318 -12.15 -12.10 13.52
CA ALA A 318 -12.71 -10.94 12.84
C ALA A 318 -14.07 -11.26 12.19
N ALA A 319 -14.21 -12.44 11.57
CA ALA A 319 -15.48 -12.92 11.02
C ALA A 319 -16.55 -13.12 12.11
N GLN A 320 -16.13 -13.47 13.33
CA GLN A 320 -16.99 -13.53 14.53
C GLN A 320 -17.34 -12.16 15.12
N GLY A 321 -16.80 -11.07 14.56
CA GLY A 321 -17.12 -9.70 14.95
C GLY A 321 -16.20 -9.08 16.01
N ASP A 322 -15.06 -9.69 16.33
CA ASP A 322 -14.10 -9.11 17.29
C ASP A 322 -13.47 -7.83 16.73
N ARG A 323 -13.72 -6.71 17.41
CA ARG A 323 -13.23 -5.36 17.05
C ARG A 323 -11.71 -5.27 17.05
N ALA A 324 -11.02 -5.95 17.97
CA ALA A 324 -9.57 -5.96 18.04
C ALA A 324 -8.97 -6.73 16.85
N ALA A 325 -9.60 -7.85 16.46
CA ALA A 325 -9.21 -8.65 15.31
C ALA A 325 -9.42 -7.89 13.99
N VAL A 326 -10.58 -7.24 13.81
CA VAL A 326 -10.85 -6.38 12.64
C VAL A 326 -9.85 -5.23 12.55
N SER A 327 -9.53 -4.57 13.68
CA SER A 327 -8.52 -3.52 13.71
C SER A 327 -7.12 -4.03 13.37
N GLN A 328 -6.77 -5.27 13.76
CA GLN A 328 -5.49 -5.89 13.47
C GLN A 328 -5.36 -6.26 11.99
N LEU A 329 -6.43 -6.81 11.38
CA LEU A 329 -6.48 -7.08 9.93
C LEU A 329 -6.32 -5.80 9.11
N ARG A 330 -7.05 -4.72 9.46
CA ARG A 330 -6.86 -3.40 8.84
C ARG A 330 -5.43 -2.90 9.00
N GLY A 331 -4.82 -3.11 10.18
CA GLY A 331 -3.42 -2.75 10.43
C GLY A 331 -2.43 -3.50 9.53
N TRP A 332 -2.67 -4.78 9.26
CA TRP A 332 -1.89 -5.55 8.29
C TRP A 332 -2.13 -5.10 6.86
N ASP A 333 -3.38 -4.90 6.44
CA ASP A 333 -3.74 -4.39 5.11
C ASP A 333 -3.08 -3.01 4.84
N TYR A 334 -3.14 -2.07 5.79
CA TYR A 334 -2.45 -0.78 5.67
C TYR A 334 -0.92 -0.92 5.56
N ARG A 335 -0.32 -1.87 6.29
CA ARG A 335 1.14 -2.12 6.23
C ARG A 335 1.53 -2.75 4.90
N ASP A 336 0.72 -3.68 4.41
CA ASP A 336 0.92 -4.37 3.15
C ASP A 336 0.74 -3.38 1.98
N ARG A 337 -0.31 -2.53 2.01
CA ARG A 337 -0.51 -1.39 1.08
C ARG A 337 0.63 -0.37 1.10
N ARG A 338 1.24 -0.09 2.27
CA ARG A 338 2.41 0.81 2.34
C ARG A 338 3.68 0.22 1.73
N LYS A 339 3.81 -1.11 1.72
CA LYS A 339 4.87 -1.80 0.96
C LYS A 339 4.55 -1.85 -0.54
N ASP A 340 3.30 -1.61 -0.90
CA ASP A 340 2.73 -1.70 -2.25
C ASP A 340 2.93 -0.45 -3.12
N LYS A 341 4.01 0.32 -2.89
CA LYS A 341 4.45 1.33 -3.87
C LYS A 341 4.72 0.72 -5.26
N SER A 342 4.76 -0.61 -5.38
CA SER A 342 4.90 -1.41 -6.61
C SER A 342 3.66 -1.53 -7.50
N ARG A 343 2.49 -1.04 -7.07
CA ARG A 343 1.24 -1.20 -7.84
C ARG A 343 0.91 -0.07 -8.79
N THR A 344 1.62 1.05 -8.69
CA THR A 344 1.32 2.25 -9.46
C THR A 344 2.40 2.48 -10.50
N THR A 345 1.98 2.74 -11.73
CA THR A 345 2.79 3.21 -12.83
C THR A 345 3.37 4.58 -12.45
N THR A 346 4.68 4.71 -12.61
CA THR A 346 5.46 5.89 -12.28
C THR A 346 6.41 6.20 -13.43
N THR A 347 7.12 7.33 -13.40
CA THR A 347 8.13 7.68 -14.41
C THR A 347 9.19 6.60 -14.64
N ASP A 348 9.49 5.77 -13.63
CA ASP A 348 10.52 4.72 -13.72
C ASP A 348 9.94 3.30 -13.93
N ARG A 349 8.61 3.11 -13.87
CA ARG A 349 7.99 1.78 -13.87
C ARG A 349 6.62 1.77 -14.53
N CYS A 350 6.32 0.70 -15.25
CA CYS A 350 4.99 0.41 -15.79
C CYS A 350 4.39 -0.81 -15.08
N VAL A 351 3.07 -0.78 -14.89
CA VAL A 351 2.30 -1.87 -14.30
C VAL A 351 1.19 -2.27 -15.26
N VAL A 352 1.14 -3.55 -15.59
CA VAL A 352 0.00 -4.17 -16.29
C VAL A 352 -0.78 -4.96 -15.25
N LEU A 353 -2.04 -4.58 -15.06
CA LEU A 353 -2.97 -5.32 -14.21
C LEU A 353 -3.48 -6.52 -14.98
N CYS A 354 -3.54 -7.64 -14.28
CA CYS A 354 -4.07 -8.90 -14.77
C CYS A 354 -5.21 -9.35 -13.86
N GLU A 355 -5.79 -10.51 -14.13
CA GLU A 355 -6.89 -11.04 -13.33
C GLU A 355 -6.57 -11.05 -11.81
N PRO A 356 -7.47 -10.56 -10.95
CA PRO A 356 -7.32 -10.65 -9.50
C PRO A 356 -7.17 -12.11 -9.04
N GLY A 357 -6.02 -12.44 -8.45
CA GLY A 357 -5.73 -13.81 -8.00
C GLY A 357 -5.15 -14.73 -9.08
N GLY A 358 -4.82 -14.18 -10.26
CA GLY A 358 -4.09 -14.91 -11.30
C GLY A 358 -2.80 -15.53 -10.79
N THR A 359 -2.39 -16.64 -11.39
CA THR A 359 -1.16 -17.35 -11.02
C THR A 359 0.00 -16.87 -11.92
N PRO A 360 1.17 -16.51 -11.37
CA PRO A 360 2.29 -16.05 -12.19
C PRO A 360 2.85 -17.17 -13.06
N VAL A 361 3.42 -16.81 -14.20
CA VAL A 361 4.02 -17.78 -15.13
C VAL A 361 5.32 -18.31 -14.52
N TYR A 362 5.41 -19.62 -14.26
CA TYR A 362 6.56 -20.24 -13.61
C TYR A 362 7.60 -20.84 -14.58
N GLY A 363 7.24 -21.02 -15.85
CA GLY A 363 8.10 -21.58 -16.88
C GLY A 363 8.96 -20.54 -17.58
N ASN A 364 10.13 -20.95 -18.07
CA ASN A 364 10.90 -20.13 -19.01
C ASN A 364 10.05 -19.93 -20.28
N THR A 365 9.94 -18.68 -20.73
CA THR A 365 9.07 -18.32 -21.85
C THR A 365 9.83 -17.41 -22.82
N GLY A 366 9.88 -17.78 -24.10
CA GLY A 366 10.72 -17.07 -25.08
C GLY A 366 12.19 -17.07 -24.68
N ASP A 367 12.79 -15.89 -24.64
CA ASP A 367 14.18 -15.68 -24.22
C ASP A 367 14.31 -15.34 -22.71
N LEU A 368 13.24 -15.52 -21.94
CA LEU A 368 13.22 -15.20 -20.51
C LEU A 368 13.43 -16.42 -19.61
N GLU A 369 14.34 -16.29 -18.64
CA GLU A 369 14.53 -17.22 -17.53
C GLU A 369 13.65 -16.83 -16.33
N ALA A 370 12.80 -17.75 -15.89
CA ALA A 370 11.91 -17.58 -14.75
C ALA A 370 12.60 -17.97 -13.43
N ARG A 371 12.53 -17.11 -12.41
CA ARG A 371 13.00 -17.41 -11.05
C ARG A 371 11.97 -17.09 -9.99
N LEU A 372 11.41 -18.16 -9.41
CA LEU A 372 10.47 -18.08 -8.29
C LEU A 372 11.11 -17.45 -7.05
N GLN A 373 10.40 -16.51 -6.45
CA GLN A 373 10.81 -15.78 -5.25
C GLN A 373 10.11 -16.34 -4.00
N LYS A 374 10.69 -16.09 -2.82
CA LYS A 374 10.14 -16.54 -1.53
C LYS A 374 8.73 -16.00 -1.22
N ASN A 375 8.34 -14.89 -1.86
CA ASN A 375 7.03 -14.26 -1.72
C ASN A 375 6.00 -14.78 -2.75
N GLY A 376 6.34 -15.79 -3.56
CA GLY A 376 5.46 -16.38 -4.57
C GLY A 376 5.46 -15.68 -5.94
N SER A 377 6.13 -14.52 -6.07
CA SER A 377 6.29 -13.84 -7.37
C SER A 377 7.39 -14.49 -8.22
N VAL A 378 7.34 -14.31 -9.54
CA VAL A 378 8.36 -14.80 -10.47
C VAL A 378 9.10 -13.62 -11.08
N ARG A 379 10.43 -13.63 -10.98
CA ARG A 379 11.29 -12.66 -11.67
C ARG A 379 11.79 -13.24 -12.97
N PHE A 380 11.65 -12.47 -14.04
CA PHE A 380 12.16 -12.82 -15.35
C PHE A 380 13.45 -12.05 -15.65
N ARG A 381 14.42 -12.78 -16.18
CA ARG A 381 15.67 -12.23 -16.71
C ARG A 381 15.84 -12.63 -18.16
N ASP A 382 16.41 -11.74 -18.95
CA ASP A 382 16.79 -12.07 -20.32
C ASP A 382 17.97 -13.06 -20.28
N ARG A 383 17.84 -14.19 -21.00
CA ARG A 383 18.87 -15.23 -21.09
C ARG A 383 20.11 -14.78 -21.85
N ARG A 384 19.97 -13.84 -22.79
CA ARG A 384 21.08 -13.33 -23.61
C ARG A 384 21.96 -12.36 -22.83
N THR A 385 21.34 -11.43 -22.12
CA THR A 385 22.04 -10.34 -21.42
C THR A 385 22.18 -10.58 -19.91
N GLY A 386 21.36 -11.45 -19.33
CA GLY A 386 21.26 -11.66 -17.89
C GLY A 386 20.52 -10.55 -17.14
N GLU A 387 20.02 -9.54 -17.86
CA GLU A 387 19.39 -8.36 -17.27
C GLU A 387 17.99 -8.66 -16.74
N PHE A 388 17.57 -7.87 -15.75
CA PHE A 388 16.23 -7.94 -15.20
C PHE A 388 15.23 -7.28 -16.14
N VAL A 389 14.19 -8.04 -16.51
CA VAL A 389 13.14 -7.59 -17.44
C VAL A 389 11.88 -7.20 -16.69
N CYS A 390 11.21 -8.16 -16.04
CA CYS A 390 9.96 -7.93 -15.33
C CYS A 390 9.79 -8.83 -14.10
N THR A 391 8.83 -8.49 -13.25
CA THR A 391 8.35 -9.33 -12.15
C THR A 391 6.87 -9.59 -12.33
N ASP A 392 6.50 -10.86 -12.32
CA ASP A 392 5.13 -11.34 -12.36
C ASP A 392 4.67 -11.71 -10.94
N TYR A 393 3.61 -11.06 -10.49
CA TYR A 393 2.97 -11.32 -9.20
C TYR A 393 1.72 -12.20 -9.34
N GLY A 394 1.34 -12.56 -10.56
CA GLY A 394 0.12 -13.25 -10.91
C GLY A 394 -1.00 -12.28 -11.25
N ASP A 395 -1.41 -11.47 -10.28
CA ASP A 395 -2.44 -10.43 -10.45
C ASP A 395 -1.92 -9.16 -11.15
N ARG A 396 -0.61 -9.04 -11.36
CA ARG A 396 0.02 -7.94 -12.11
C ARG A 396 1.41 -8.30 -12.61
N VAL A 397 1.84 -7.64 -13.67
CA VAL A 397 3.21 -7.67 -14.18
C VAL A 397 3.82 -6.28 -14.07
N VAL A 398 5.02 -6.19 -13.51
CA VAL A 398 5.74 -4.94 -13.27
C VAL A 398 7.08 -4.94 -13.99
N PHE A 399 7.36 -3.89 -14.76
CA PHE A 399 8.61 -3.71 -15.50
C PHE A 399 9.06 -2.24 -15.50
N ARG A 400 10.28 -1.97 -15.95
CA ARG A 400 10.84 -0.60 -15.96
C ARG A 400 10.25 0.23 -17.10
N ASN A 401 9.79 1.45 -16.80
CA ASN A 401 9.36 2.43 -17.81
C ASN A 401 10.58 2.98 -18.57
N HIS A 402 10.34 3.65 -19.69
CA HIS A 402 11.35 4.38 -20.45
C HIS A 402 10.72 5.62 -21.10
N HIS A 403 11.49 6.71 -21.16
CA HIS A 403 11.04 7.96 -21.76
C HIS A 403 11.03 7.88 -23.30
N ASP A 404 11.98 7.19 -23.90
CA ASP A 404 11.95 6.87 -25.34
C ASP A 404 10.91 5.78 -25.64
N ARG A 405 10.07 6.05 -26.64
CA ARG A 405 8.96 5.20 -27.08
C ARG A 405 9.48 3.88 -27.66
N ASN A 406 10.55 3.91 -28.45
CA ASN A 406 11.08 2.72 -29.11
C ASN A 406 11.66 1.75 -28.07
N ALA A 407 12.48 2.26 -27.15
CA ALA A 407 13.00 1.46 -26.04
C ALA A 407 11.91 0.96 -25.07
N LEU A 408 10.77 1.66 -24.95
CA LEU A 408 9.61 1.15 -24.20
C LEU A 408 8.91 0.00 -24.95
N ALA A 409 8.81 0.12 -26.27
CA ALA A 409 8.22 -0.90 -27.12
C ALA A 409 9.07 -2.19 -27.13
N ASP A 410 10.39 -2.09 -27.30
CA ASP A 410 11.32 -3.23 -27.22
C ASP A 410 11.17 -4.02 -25.90
N LYS A 411 10.94 -3.31 -24.79
CA LYS A 411 10.71 -3.93 -23.47
C LYS A 411 9.35 -4.61 -23.40
N LEU A 412 8.32 -4.02 -24.00
CA LEU A 412 6.99 -4.60 -24.07
C LEU A 412 7.01 -5.90 -24.88
N ASP A 413 7.76 -5.94 -25.98
CA ASP A 413 7.93 -7.16 -26.78
C ASP A 413 8.66 -8.25 -26.01
N LEU A 414 9.68 -7.86 -25.25
CA LEU A 414 10.44 -8.79 -24.44
C LEU A 414 9.55 -9.44 -23.37
N ILE A 415 8.54 -8.73 -22.84
CA ILE A 415 7.57 -9.28 -21.88
C ILE A 415 6.32 -9.89 -22.51
N ALA A 416 6.07 -9.68 -23.80
CA ALA A 416 4.89 -10.17 -24.50
C ALA A 416 4.62 -11.67 -24.25
N PRO A 417 5.62 -12.58 -24.24
CA PRO A 417 5.38 -13.99 -23.93
C PRO A 417 4.84 -14.25 -22.51
N VAL A 418 5.14 -13.37 -21.53
CA VAL A 418 4.63 -13.48 -20.15
C VAL A 418 3.17 -13.01 -20.05
N LEU A 419 2.79 -12.03 -20.88
CA LEU A 419 1.42 -11.50 -20.93
C LEU A 419 0.50 -12.42 -21.74
N PHE A 420 0.90 -12.77 -22.95
CA PHE A 420 0.11 -13.61 -23.88
C PHE A 420 0.26 -15.12 -23.63
N GLY A 421 1.08 -15.54 -22.65
CA GLY A 421 1.09 -16.93 -22.16
C GLY A 421 -0.12 -17.29 -21.28
N ARG A 422 -1.01 -16.34 -21.03
CA ARG A 422 -2.20 -16.46 -20.18
C ARG A 422 -3.47 -16.58 -21.01
N ASP A 423 -4.56 -17.06 -20.40
CA ASP A 423 -5.85 -17.23 -21.07
C ASP A 423 -6.37 -15.89 -21.64
N PRO A 424 -6.62 -15.77 -22.95
CA PRO A 424 -7.11 -14.54 -23.58
C PRO A 424 -8.47 -14.07 -23.10
N ARG A 425 -9.27 -14.94 -22.46
CA ARG A 425 -10.55 -14.54 -21.84
C ARG A 425 -10.36 -13.71 -20.58
N MET A 426 -9.15 -13.73 -20.01
CA MET A 426 -8.79 -12.92 -18.86
C MET A 426 -8.36 -11.53 -19.33
N GLY A 427 -9.05 -10.51 -18.84
CA GLY A 427 -8.77 -9.13 -19.23
C GLY A 427 -7.41 -8.62 -18.75
N PHE A 428 -6.77 -7.78 -19.57
CA PHE A 428 -5.54 -7.06 -19.26
C PHE A 428 -5.80 -5.56 -19.27
N GLU A 429 -5.15 -4.80 -18.42
CA GLU A 429 -5.18 -3.34 -18.54
C GLU A 429 -3.90 -2.67 -18.05
N PRO A 430 -3.45 -1.59 -18.71
CA PRO A 430 -2.37 -0.78 -18.17
C PRO A 430 -2.87 0.07 -17.00
N GLU A 431 -2.08 0.11 -15.92
CA GLU A 431 -2.36 0.96 -14.76
C GLU A 431 -1.88 2.39 -15.01
N GLY A 432 -2.70 3.38 -14.61
CA GLY A 432 -2.32 4.79 -14.63
C GLY A 432 -2.63 5.53 -15.94
N ASN A 433 -2.24 6.80 -16.03
CA ASN A 433 -2.59 7.69 -17.14
C ASN A 433 -1.37 8.10 -17.99
N ASP A 434 -0.33 7.26 -18.03
CA ASP A 434 0.82 7.48 -18.90
C ASP A 434 0.39 7.23 -20.36
N LYS A 435 0.28 8.32 -21.13
CA LYS A 435 -0.20 8.28 -22.51
C LYS A 435 0.68 7.42 -23.42
N GLN A 436 2.00 7.53 -23.27
CA GLN A 436 2.95 6.81 -24.11
C GLN A 436 2.86 5.31 -23.83
N PHE A 437 2.86 4.93 -22.55
CA PHE A 437 2.71 3.53 -22.16
C PHE A 437 1.38 2.94 -22.64
N ASN A 438 0.27 3.65 -22.42
CA ASN A 438 -1.06 3.18 -22.83
C ASN A 438 -1.15 2.97 -24.37
N GLN A 439 -0.56 3.88 -25.14
CA GLN A 439 -0.55 3.77 -26.60
C GLN A 439 0.30 2.58 -27.08
N VAL A 440 1.54 2.46 -26.63
CA VAL A 440 2.43 1.35 -27.04
C VAL A 440 1.88 0.00 -26.60
N PHE A 441 1.27 -0.06 -25.41
CA PHE A 441 0.60 -1.26 -24.93
C PHE A 441 -0.57 -1.68 -25.84
N ALA A 442 -1.42 -0.73 -26.24
CA ALA A 442 -2.52 -1.00 -27.15
C ALA A 442 -2.05 -1.47 -28.54
N GLU A 443 -0.99 -0.85 -29.08
CA GLU A 443 -0.36 -1.23 -30.34
C GLU A 443 0.22 -2.65 -30.30
N MET A 444 0.87 -3.04 -29.19
CA MET A 444 1.41 -4.39 -28.99
C MET A 444 0.29 -5.45 -29.01
N VAL A 445 -0.81 -5.22 -28.28
CA VAL A 445 -1.95 -6.16 -28.23
C VAL A 445 -2.61 -6.26 -29.61
N ALA A 446 -2.81 -5.14 -30.30
CA ALA A 446 -3.38 -5.10 -31.64
C ALA A 446 -2.57 -5.92 -32.64
N TRP A 447 -1.25 -5.74 -32.65
CA TRP A 447 -0.35 -6.50 -33.52
C TRP A 447 -0.38 -8.00 -33.22
N HIS A 448 -0.44 -8.37 -31.95
CA HIS A 448 -0.54 -9.77 -31.53
C HIS A 448 -1.81 -10.44 -32.06
N ASN A 449 -2.96 -9.77 -31.93
CA ASN A 449 -4.25 -10.29 -32.42
C ASN A 449 -4.24 -10.45 -33.95
N VAL A 450 -3.74 -9.46 -34.69
CA VAL A 450 -3.73 -9.47 -36.17
C VAL A 450 -2.77 -10.52 -36.74
N THR A 451 -1.63 -10.78 -36.09
CA THR A 451 -0.63 -11.73 -36.59
C THR A 451 -0.90 -13.20 -36.22
N GLY A 452 -1.99 -13.49 -35.49
CA GLY A 452 -2.45 -14.86 -35.24
C GLY A 452 -1.42 -15.79 -34.59
N ARG A 453 -0.56 -15.25 -33.71
CA ARG A 453 0.59 -15.99 -33.14
C ARG A 453 0.19 -17.14 -32.22
N THR A 454 -1.07 -17.24 -31.81
CA THR A 454 -1.61 -18.37 -31.05
C THR A 454 -3.03 -18.67 -31.53
N GLY A 455 -3.40 -19.94 -31.68
CA GLY A 455 -4.75 -20.39 -32.08
C GLY A 455 -5.83 -20.17 -31.01
N HIS A 456 -5.75 -19.06 -30.27
CA HIS A 456 -6.65 -18.68 -29.19
C HIS A 456 -7.48 -17.44 -29.57
N GLU A 457 -8.56 -17.17 -28.82
CA GLU A 457 -9.43 -15.99 -29.01
C GLU A 457 -8.64 -14.67 -28.88
N ASP A 458 -9.09 -13.60 -29.55
CA ASP A 458 -8.44 -12.28 -29.52
C ASP A 458 -8.38 -11.70 -28.09
N TYR A 459 -7.21 -11.14 -27.72
CA TYR A 459 -7.03 -10.49 -26.42
C TYR A 459 -7.76 -9.15 -26.38
N ARG A 460 -8.47 -8.89 -25.28
CA ARG A 460 -9.17 -7.61 -25.02
C ARG A 460 -8.53 -6.84 -23.87
N ILE A 461 -8.53 -5.51 -23.99
CA ILE A 461 -8.11 -4.62 -22.92
C ILE A 461 -9.34 -4.22 -22.11
N THR A 462 -9.34 -4.49 -20.80
CA THR A 462 -10.51 -4.24 -19.93
C THR A 462 -10.87 -2.74 -19.87
N ARG A 463 -9.87 -1.88 -20.05
CA ARG A 463 -9.98 -0.43 -19.94
C ARG A 463 -10.47 0.18 -21.27
N PRO A 464 -11.68 0.77 -21.34
CA PRO A 464 -12.31 1.13 -22.62
C PRO A 464 -11.59 2.18 -23.47
N ASP A 465 -10.97 3.19 -22.83
CA ASP A 465 -10.23 4.24 -23.54
C ASP A 465 -8.98 3.69 -24.25
N VAL A 466 -8.29 2.74 -23.62
CA VAL A 466 -7.12 2.07 -24.21
C VAL A 466 -7.54 1.00 -25.22
N ASP A 467 -8.63 0.28 -24.96
CA ASP A 467 -9.15 -0.73 -25.89
C ASP A 467 -9.58 -0.12 -27.23
N HIS A 468 -10.15 1.08 -27.20
CA HIS A 468 -10.45 1.83 -28.43
C HIS A 468 -9.21 2.13 -29.28
N HIS A 469 -8.06 2.39 -28.64
CA HIS A 469 -6.80 2.59 -29.35
C HIS A 469 -6.33 1.28 -29.99
N ARG A 470 -6.46 0.14 -29.29
CA ARG A 470 -6.16 -1.19 -29.83
C ARG A 470 -7.00 -1.47 -31.08
N GLU A 471 -8.31 -1.27 -31.04
CA GLU A 471 -9.21 -1.49 -32.20
C GLU A 471 -8.84 -0.61 -33.40
N GLY A 472 -8.41 0.63 -33.16
CA GLY A 472 -7.85 1.52 -34.18
C GLY A 472 -6.60 0.92 -34.84
N SER A 473 -5.63 0.51 -34.02
CA SER A 473 -4.38 -0.10 -34.48
C SER A 473 -4.59 -1.42 -35.22
N GLU A 474 -5.53 -2.26 -34.79
CA GLU A 474 -5.82 -3.53 -35.47
C GLU A 474 -6.33 -3.33 -36.90
N ARG A 475 -7.19 -2.34 -37.11
CA ARG A 475 -7.67 -2.00 -38.46
C ARG A 475 -6.51 -1.59 -39.35
N TYR A 476 -5.67 -0.67 -38.85
CA TYR A 476 -4.47 -0.23 -39.55
C TYR A 476 -3.54 -1.40 -39.91
N TYR A 477 -3.27 -2.31 -38.99
CA TYR A 477 -2.38 -3.45 -39.24
C TYR A 477 -2.98 -4.49 -40.20
N ARG A 478 -4.29 -4.73 -40.16
CA ARG A 478 -4.96 -5.61 -41.14
C ARG A 478 -4.85 -5.03 -42.55
N ASP A 479 -5.11 -3.73 -42.70
CA ASP A 479 -5.00 -3.04 -43.99
C ASP A 479 -3.57 -3.06 -44.53
N TYR A 480 -2.58 -2.85 -43.65
CA TYR A 480 -1.15 -2.93 -43.99
C TYR A 480 -0.74 -4.33 -44.50
N ILE A 481 -1.17 -5.40 -43.81
CA ILE A 481 -0.87 -6.79 -44.23
C ILE A 481 -1.59 -7.13 -45.54
N ALA A 482 -2.84 -6.68 -45.71
CA ALA A 482 -3.60 -6.89 -46.95
C ALA A 482 -2.96 -6.18 -48.15
N ALA A 483 -2.43 -4.97 -47.97
CA ALA A 483 -1.73 -4.23 -49.00
C ALA A 483 -0.42 -4.92 -49.43
N ASN A 484 0.34 -5.50 -48.48
CA ASN A 484 1.64 -6.12 -48.74
C ASN A 484 1.56 -7.61 -49.12
N SER A 485 0.41 -8.27 -48.98
CA SER A 485 0.23 -9.69 -49.37
C SER A 485 -0.18 -9.88 -50.84
N ASN A 486 -0.60 -8.82 -51.53
CA ASN A 486 -0.97 -8.87 -52.95
C ASN A 486 0.22 -8.77 -53.92
N ASP A 487 1.44 -8.53 -53.43
CA ASP A 487 2.62 -8.29 -54.28
C ASP A 487 3.64 -9.45 -54.35
N ASP A 488 3.48 -10.57 -53.61
CA ASP A 488 4.48 -11.64 -53.67
C ASP A 488 3.92 -13.06 -53.44
N ALA A 489 3.64 -13.76 -54.55
CA ALA A 489 3.25 -15.18 -54.55
C ALA A 489 4.46 -16.15 -54.51
N SER A 490 5.68 -15.69 -54.17
CA SER A 490 6.89 -16.51 -54.29
C SER A 490 7.88 -16.37 -53.14
N LEU A 491 7.46 -16.56 -51.88
CA LEU A 491 8.40 -16.76 -50.76
C LEU A 491 8.02 -17.98 -49.89
N PRO A 492 8.98 -18.86 -49.54
CA PRO A 492 8.74 -19.93 -48.57
C PRO A 492 8.43 -19.33 -47.19
N PRO A 493 7.75 -20.08 -46.29
CA PRO A 493 7.32 -19.55 -45.01
C PRO A 493 8.53 -19.04 -44.23
N PRO A 494 8.51 -17.81 -43.69
CA PRO A 494 9.65 -17.27 -43.00
C PRO A 494 9.90 -18.10 -41.75
N GLU A 495 11.11 -18.67 -41.64
CA GLU A 495 11.64 -19.11 -40.36
C GLU A 495 11.57 -17.92 -39.41
N GLN A 496 10.73 -18.05 -38.39
CA GLN A 496 10.36 -16.99 -37.46
C GLN A 496 11.57 -16.59 -36.60
N ASP A 497 12.31 -15.59 -37.06
CA ASP A 497 13.17 -14.82 -36.17
C ASP A 497 12.29 -13.93 -35.28
N LYS A 498 12.42 -14.19 -33.96
CA LYS A 498 11.57 -13.69 -32.87
C LYS A 498 11.78 -12.20 -32.57
N ARG A 499 11.54 -11.30 -33.52
CA ARG A 499 11.62 -9.85 -33.27
C ARG A 499 10.36 -9.14 -33.77
N TRP A 500 9.83 -8.25 -32.94
CA TRP A 500 8.71 -7.36 -33.23
C TRP A 500 9.28 -6.08 -33.85
N GLU A 501 8.81 -5.72 -35.04
CA GLU A 501 8.98 -4.39 -35.62
C GLU A 501 7.71 -4.09 -36.44
N PRO A 502 6.67 -3.47 -35.87
CA PRO A 502 5.55 -3.00 -36.65
C PRO A 502 5.93 -1.74 -37.41
N PRO A 503 5.33 -1.51 -38.60
CA PRO A 503 5.49 -0.26 -39.33
C PRO A 503 4.94 0.90 -38.49
N SER A 504 5.72 1.99 -38.40
CA SER A 504 5.28 3.20 -37.71
C SER A 504 4.01 3.75 -38.38
N PRO A 505 2.89 3.92 -37.65
CA PRO A 505 1.82 4.79 -38.12
C PRO A 505 2.36 6.22 -38.07
N GLY A 506 2.34 6.90 -39.21
CA GLY A 506 2.81 8.28 -39.37
C GLY A 506 2.09 9.29 -38.49
#